data_AF-A0A127SRB9-F1
#
_entry.id   AF-A0A127SRB9-F1
#
_cell.length_a   1.000
_cell.length_b   1.000
_cell.length_c   1.000
_cell.angle_alpha   90.00
_cell.angle_beta   90.00
_cell.angle_gamma   90.00
#
_symmetry.space_group_name_H-M   'P 1'
#
loop_
_entity.id
_entity.type
_entity.pdbx_description
1 polymer ?
#
loop_
_entity_poly.entity_id
_entity_poly.type
_entity_poly.pdbx_seq_one_letter_code
_entity_poly.pdbx_strand_id
1 'polypeptide(L)'
;MHLEHEHDCGHTHDHPHTHEPEHAHDHSHTAAPRDELIALMRYMVGHNVSHTNELKELAHKLAHTGDSEACAQILDAVQDYETGNQKLAASLDQLQK
;
A
#
# COMPACT_ATOMS: atom_id res chain seq x y z
N MET A 1 -23.71 -48.63 44.42
CA MET A 1 -22.87 -49.30 43.42
C MET A 1 -22.64 -48.31 42.29
N HIS A 2 -21.38 -47.94 42.08
CA HIS A 2 -20.83 -47.24 40.90
C HIS A 2 -20.94 -48.10 39.62
N LEU A 3 -20.55 -47.51 38.46
CA LEU A 3 -20.32 -48.04 37.08
C LEU A 3 -21.46 -47.66 36.09
N GLU A 4 -21.35 -46.63 35.24
CA GLU A 4 -20.43 -46.37 34.08
C GLU A 4 -20.60 -47.32 32.88
N HIS A 5 -21.05 -46.80 31.73
CA HIS A 5 -20.43 -46.87 30.38
C HIS A 5 -21.37 -46.24 29.32
N GLU A 6 -20.98 -45.15 28.62
CA GLU A 6 -20.38 -45.08 27.25
C GLU A 6 -21.32 -45.58 26.12
N HIS A 7 -21.43 -45.01 24.92
CA HIS A 7 -20.68 -44.09 24.04
C HIS A 7 -21.78 -43.47 23.13
N ASP A 8 -21.72 -42.24 22.63
CA ASP A 8 -21.14 -41.95 21.32
C ASP A 8 -21.45 -40.46 21.01
N CYS A 9 -20.47 -39.60 21.21
CA CYS A 9 -20.44 -38.31 20.52
C CYS A 9 -19.10 -38.21 19.79
N GLY A 10 -18.98 -39.04 18.75
CA GLY A 10 -18.03 -38.81 17.67
C GLY A 10 -18.15 -37.37 17.18
N HIS A 11 -17.11 -36.59 17.45
CA HIS A 11 -16.31 -35.80 16.49
C HIS A 11 -15.67 -34.61 17.20
N THR A 12 -14.62 -34.85 17.98
CA THR A 12 -13.57 -33.85 18.19
C THR A 12 -12.64 -33.92 16.98
N HIS A 13 -12.77 -32.99 16.04
CA HIS A 13 -11.69 -32.73 15.10
C HIS A 13 -10.57 -32.04 15.87
N ASP A 14 -9.66 -32.85 16.43
CA ASP A 14 -8.34 -32.40 16.86
C ASP A 14 -7.57 -32.04 15.58
N HIS A 15 -7.60 -30.76 15.22
CA HIS A 15 -6.63 -30.23 14.27
C HIS A 15 -5.37 -29.95 15.07
N PRO A 16 -4.28 -30.72 14.89
CA PRO A 16 -2.99 -30.26 15.36
C PRO A 16 -2.69 -28.97 14.61
N HIS A 17 -2.79 -27.83 15.28
CA HIS A 17 -2.17 -26.61 14.82
C HIS A 17 -0.67 -26.84 14.95
N THR A 18 -0.08 -27.40 13.89
CA THR A 18 1.35 -27.32 13.65
C THR A 18 1.63 -25.84 13.42
N HIS A 19 1.85 -25.10 14.50
CA HIS A 19 2.63 -23.89 14.43
C HIS A 19 4.05 -24.36 14.13
N GLU A 20 4.34 -24.56 12.84
CA GLU A 20 5.71 -24.41 12.36
C GLU A 20 6.14 -23.02 12.82
N PRO A 21 7.05 -22.93 13.81
CA PRO A 21 7.68 -21.67 14.06
C PRO A 21 8.65 -21.45 12.89
N GLU A 22 8.85 -20.19 12.54
CA GLU A 22 9.98 -19.77 11.73
C GLU A 22 9.78 -19.92 10.22
N HIS A 23 8.81 -19.16 9.69
CA HIS A 23 9.24 -18.19 8.68
C HIS A 23 10.27 -17.26 9.35
N ALA A 24 11.49 -17.75 9.47
CA ALA A 24 12.66 -16.92 9.55
C ALA A 24 12.62 -16.10 8.27
N HIS A 25 11.97 -14.94 8.34
CA HIS A 25 12.31 -13.84 7.47
C HIS A 25 13.75 -13.53 7.83
N ASP A 26 14.64 -14.25 7.17
CA ASP A 26 16.03 -13.88 7.06
C ASP A 26 16.01 -12.44 6.60
N HIS A 27 16.18 -11.52 7.55
CA HIS A 27 16.53 -10.14 7.29
C HIS A 27 17.99 -10.12 6.81
N SER A 28 18.27 -10.94 5.81
CA SER A 28 19.32 -10.68 4.87
C SER A 28 19.00 -9.32 4.31
N HIS A 29 19.72 -8.32 4.79
CA HIS A 29 19.81 -6.97 4.22
C HIS A 29 20.43 -7.04 2.82
N THR A 30 19.90 -7.91 1.96
CA THR A 30 20.18 -7.93 0.55
C THR A 30 19.33 -6.82 -0.04
N ALA A 31 20.00 -5.77 -0.49
CA ALA A 31 19.37 -4.72 -1.27
C ALA A 31 18.43 -5.37 -2.29
N ALA A 32 17.17 -4.92 -2.33
CA ALA A 32 16.21 -5.40 -3.33
C ALA A 32 16.86 -5.34 -4.72
N PRO A 33 16.72 -6.39 -5.55
CA PRO A 33 17.26 -6.40 -6.91
C PRO A 33 16.90 -5.09 -7.63
N ARG A 34 17.83 -4.54 -8.43
CA ARG A 34 17.64 -3.26 -9.13
C ARG A 34 16.29 -3.19 -9.85
N ASP A 35 15.86 -4.29 -10.46
CA ASP A 35 14.60 -4.38 -11.18
C ASP A 35 13.37 -4.24 -10.28
N GLU A 36 13.43 -4.75 -9.04
CA GLU A 36 12.36 -4.57 -8.04
C GLU A 36 12.25 -3.11 -7.63
N LEU A 37 13.38 -2.43 -7.41
CA LEU A 37 13.41 -1.00 -7.11
C LEU A 37 12.86 -0.16 -8.28
N ILE A 38 13.17 -0.52 -9.52
CA ILE A 38 12.62 0.15 -10.72
C ILE A 38 11.11 -0.10 -10.82
N ALA A 39 10.65 -1.33 -10.60
CA ALA A 39 9.22 -1.66 -10.60
C ALA A 39 8.46 -0.86 -9.53
N LEU A 40 9.02 -0.78 -8.33
CA LEU A 40 8.46 0.03 -7.25
C LEU A 40 8.42 1.52 -7.63
N MET A 41 9.51 2.06 -8.20
CA MET A 41 9.56 3.45 -8.64
C MET A 41 8.52 3.76 -9.72
N ARG A 42 8.30 2.85 -10.68
CA ARG A 42 7.23 2.97 -11.70
C ARG A 42 5.86 3.06 -11.06
N TYR A 43 5.58 2.18 -10.10
CA TYR A 43 4.32 2.21 -9.37
C TYR A 43 4.16 3.54 -8.61
N MET A 44 5.18 3.98 -7.89
CA MET A 44 5.12 5.21 -7.10
C MET A 44 4.90 6.47 -7.96
N VAL A 45 5.56 6.57 -9.11
CA VAL A 45 5.32 7.66 -10.07
C VAL A 45 3.88 7.65 -10.57
N GLY A 46 3.37 6.50 -10.99
CA GLY A 46 1.99 6.38 -11.47
C GLY A 46 0.96 6.69 -10.39
N HIS A 47 1.17 6.17 -9.18
CA HIS A 47 0.30 6.41 -8.03
C HIS A 47 0.27 7.90 -7.66
N ASN A 48 1.42 8.55 -7.60
CA ASN A 48 1.47 9.97 -7.27
C ASN A 48 0.79 10.83 -8.34
N VAL A 49 0.92 10.49 -9.63
CA VAL A 49 0.19 11.18 -10.71
C VAL A 49 -1.32 11.03 -10.54
N SER A 50 -1.82 9.82 -10.27
CA SER A 50 -3.25 9.58 -10.01
C SER A 50 -3.73 10.38 -8.80
N HIS A 51 -2.99 10.33 -7.70
CA HIS A 51 -3.31 11.05 -6.48
C HIS A 51 -3.35 12.57 -6.70
N THR A 52 -2.42 13.13 -7.47
CA THR A 52 -2.44 14.56 -7.84
C THR A 52 -3.69 14.94 -8.62
N ASN A 53 -4.16 14.07 -9.53
CA ASN A 53 -5.40 14.30 -10.27
C ASN A 53 -6.62 14.26 -9.35
N GLU A 54 -6.67 13.33 -8.39
CA GLU A 54 -7.74 13.25 -7.39
C GLU A 54 -7.79 14.51 -6.51
N LEU A 55 -6.64 15.05 -6.11
CA LEU A 55 -6.55 16.32 -5.38
C LEU A 55 -7.04 17.50 -6.21
N LYS A 56 -6.77 17.51 -7.52
CA LYS A 56 -7.30 18.52 -8.44
C LYS A 56 -8.83 18.44 -8.54
N GLU A 57 -9.40 17.24 -8.65
CA GLU A 57 -10.84 17.04 -8.61
C GLU A 57 -11.47 17.48 -7.28
N LEU A 58 -10.79 17.20 -6.16
CA LEU A 58 -11.21 17.68 -4.83
C LEU A 58 -11.24 19.20 -4.76
N ALA A 59 -10.20 19.88 -5.27
CA ALA A 59 -10.19 21.34 -5.35
C ALA A 59 -11.36 21.88 -6.18
N HIS A 60 -11.64 21.25 -7.32
CA HIS A 60 -12.81 21.60 -8.12
C HIS A 60 -14.11 21.44 -7.33
N LYS A 61 -14.30 20.36 -6.56
CA LYS A 61 -15.50 20.17 -5.72
C LYS A 61 -15.63 21.26 -4.65
N LEU A 62 -14.53 21.65 -3.98
CA LEU A 62 -14.52 22.70 -2.97
C LEU A 62 -14.81 24.10 -3.56
N ALA A 63 -14.41 24.35 -4.80
CA ALA A 63 -14.79 25.59 -5.48
C ALA A 63 -16.33 25.74 -5.59
N HIS A 64 -17.08 24.63 -5.67
CA HIS A 64 -18.54 24.65 -5.75
C HIS A 64 -19.23 24.77 -4.37
N THR A 65 -18.52 24.49 -3.27
CA THR A 65 -19.05 24.65 -1.90
C THR A 65 -18.87 26.08 -1.36
N GLY A 66 -18.04 26.89 -2.02
CA GLY A 66 -17.70 28.25 -1.59
C GLY A 66 -16.41 28.34 -0.76
N ASP A 67 -15.75 27.21 -0.49
CA ASP A 67 -14.52 27.12 0.30
C ASP A 67 -13.28 27.51 -0.52
N SER A 68 -13.23 28.79 -0.90
CA SER A 68 -12.24 29.33 -1.84
C SER A 68 -10.80 29.27 -1.30
N GLU A 69 -10.61 29.43 0.01
CA GLU A 69 -9.29 29.34 0.65
C GLU A 69 -8.74 27.90 0.61
N ALA A 70 -9.54 26.91 1.02
CA ALA A 70 -9.16 25.51 0.97
C ALA A 70 -8.90 25.04 -0.47
N CYS A 71 -9.73 25.49 -1.42
CA CYS A 71 -9.51 25.25 -2.84
C CYS A 71 -8.14 25.79 -3.31
N ALA A 72 -7.82 27.04 -2.97
CA ALA A 72 -6.54 27.65 -3.35
C ALA A 72 -5.35 26.90 -2.75
N GLN A 73 -5.41 26.50 -1.48
CA GLN A 73 -4.37 25.72 -0.83
C GLN A 73 -4.16 24.35 -1.47
N ILE A 74 -5.23 23.66 -1.86
CA ILE A 74 -5.12 22.36 -2.54
C ILE A 74 -4.55 22.52 -3.94
N LEU A 75 -4.93 23.57 -4.68
CA LEU A 75 -4.36 23.84 -6.00
C LEU A 75 -2.85 24.17 -5.93
N ASP A 76 -2.42 24.89 -4.89
CA ASP A 76 -1.00 25.14 -4.62
C ASP A 76 -0.25 23.81 -4.36
N ALA A 77 -0.80 22.97 -3.48
CA ALA A 77 -0.24 21.64 -3.23
C ALA A 77 -0.20 20.75 -4.50
N VAL A 78 -1.22 20.83 -5.36
CA VAL A 78 -1.23 20.12 -6.66
C VAL A 78 -0.04 20.55 -7.53
N GLN A 79 0.31 21.84 -7.58
CA GLN A 79 1.47 22.31 -8.34
C GLN A 79 2.79 21.77 -7.79
N ASP A 80 2.92 21.70 -6.46
CA ASP A 80 4.07 21.09 -5.80
C ASP A 80 4.19 19.60 -6.13
N TYR A 81 3.07 18.87 -6.09
CA TYR A 81 3.04 17.46 -6.47
C TYR A 81 3.34 17.24 -7.95
N GLU A 82 2.82 18.07 -8.86
CA GLU A 82 3.15 18.00 -10.30
C GLU A 82 4.65 18.19 -10.53
N THR A 83 5.26 19.17 -9.84
CA THR A 83 6.71 19.42 -9.89
C THR A 83 7.50 18.23 -9.31
N GLY A 84 7.03 17.65 -8.20
CA GLY A 84 7.59 16.44 -7.63
C GLY A 84 7.51 15.25 -8.59
N ASN A 85 6.36 15.04 -9.22
CA ASN A 85 6.11 13.97 -10.18
C ASN A 85 7.02 14.07 -11.40
N GLN A 86 7.29 15.28 -11.89
CA GLN A 86 8.27 15.49 -12.98
C GLN A 86 9.67 15.04 -12.58
N LYS A 87 10.12 15.37 -11.36
CA LYS A 87 11.43 14.92 -10.84
C LYS A 87 11.49 13.41 -10.69
N LEU A 88 10.43 12.80 -10.14
CA LEU A 88 10.34 11.35 -9.97
C LEU A 88 10.34 10.63 -11.33
N ALA A 89 9.62 11.15 -12.32
CA ALA A 89 9.62 10.60 -13.68
C ALA A 89 11.01 10.70 -14.34
N ALA A 90 11.72 11.83 -14.16
CA ALA A 90 13.09 11.97 -14.65
C ALA A 90 14.06 11.00 -13.98
N SER A 91 13.95 10.79 -12.66
CA SER A 91 14.73 9.80 -11.93
C SER A 91 14.44 8.38 -12.42
N LEU A 92 13.17 8.05 -12.68
CA LEU A 92 12.79 6.76 -13.24
C LEU A 92 13.38 6.54 -14.63
N ASP A 93 13.35 7.54 -15.50
CA ASP A 93 14.00 7.48 -16.82
C ASP A 93 15.51 7.24 -16.71
N GLN A 94 16.18 7.85 -15.73
CA GLN A 94 17.60 7.59 -15.46
C GLN A 94 17.86 6.15 -14.98
N LEU A 95 16.98 5.59 -14.15
CA LEU A 95 17.09 4.20 -13.67
C LEU A 95 16.82 3.15 -14.76
N GLN A 96 16.12 3.53 -15.83
CA GLN A 96 15.78 2.63 -16.94
C GLN A 96 16.81 2.65 -18.08
N LYS A 97 17.79 3.56 -18.03
CA LYS A 97 18.99 3.53 -18.87
C LYS A 97 19.98 2.47 -18.37
#